data_AF-A0A951LE57-F1
#
_entry.id   AF-A0A951LE57-F1
#
_cell.length_a   1.000
_cell.length_b   1.000
_cell.length_c   1.000
_cell.angle_alpha   90.00
_cell.angle_beta   90.00
_cell.angle_gamma   90.00
#
_symmetry.space_group_name_H-M   'P 1'
#
loop_
_entity.id
_entity.type
_entity.pdbx_description
1 polymer ?
#
loop_
_entity_poly.entity_id
_entity_poly.type
_entity_poly.pdbx_seq_one_letter_code
_entity_poly.pdbx_strand_id
1 'polypeptide(L)'
;MNFWTSVVLGAALITVTTVGVKAQEPPLTPEGLRAALAARPTGEQATQLADKVRNWFGRDNLAKGPRPKVAGLDTAWAIEAAGDNIAPAVVAADGAFRLPLTRIGTTDVYAGSALLPEGAGMKWAYDVGGKQIGGGNLEVYTTPADDLEKPGVPKGTLTQQPKWKSTIFPNTERDWWVYVPAQYKPENPACVMVFQDGGGAKNYTPVVFDNLIAAGAMPVTVGIFINPGTRADGGSNRSFEYDTLSDQYARFLLEEILPEVEKTVKLRHDAPSRAIAGISSGGICAWTVAWERPNEFSKVLSWVGSFTNIASGPTKREGGHNYPFLIRKTDKKPIRIFLQDGENDLDNNNGNWPLASQQMAKALAFAGYDYKFVYGHGFHSDLHGRAIMPDSLRWLWRDYKPGL
;
A
#
# COMPACT_ATOMS: atom_id res chain seq x y z
N MET A 1 20.23 47.42 -77.50
CA MET A 1 20.62 46.05 -77.11
C MET A 1 20.26 45.85 -75.65
N ASN A 2 19.40 44.84 -75.40
CA ASN A 2 19.22 44.05 -74.18
C ASN A 2 18.81 44.71 -72.84
N PHE A 3 17.50 44.90 -72.66
CA PHE A 3 16.57 44.13 -71.79
C PHE A 3 16.96 43.55 -70.38
N TRP A 4 15.98 43.72 -69.45
CA TRP A 4 15.57 42.91 -68.27
C TRP A 4 16.49 42.94 -67.02
N THR A 5 16.08 43.09 -65.74
CA THR A 5 14.77 43.03 -65.04
C THR A 5 14.88 43.70 -63.65
N SER A 6 13.85 44.40 -63.19
CA SER A 6 13.70 44.88 -61.81
C SER A 6 13.12 43.77 -60.91
N VAL A 7 13.74 43.49 -59.77
CA VAL A 7 13.19 42.62 -58.72
C VAL A 7 12.51 43.48 -57.65
N VAL A 8 11.21 43.30 -57.49
CA VAL A 8 10.39 43.91 -56.44
C VAL A 8 10.51 43.04 -55.19
N LEU A 9 11.04 43.60 -54.08
CA LEU A 9 10.92 43.00 -52.75
C LEU A 9 9.51 43.28 -52.20
N GLY A 10 8.67 42.25 -52.14
CA GLY A 10 7.42 42.28 -51.39
C GLY A 10 7.68 41.96 -49.92
N ALA A 11 7.42 42.91 -49.02
CA ALA A 11 7.41 42.68 -47.58
C ALA A 11 6.10 41.99 -47.18
N ALA A 12 6.18 40.71 -46.78
CA ALA A 12 5.06 40.01 -46.17
C ALA A 12 5.07 40.28 -44.65
N LEU A 13 4.08 41.05 -44.18
CA LEU A 13 3.76 41.13 -42.75
C LEU A 13 3.18 39.78 -42.32
N ILE A 14 3.93 39.01 -41.53
CA ILE A 14 3.41 37.85 -40.81
C ILE A 14 2.85 38.35 -39.47
N THR A 15 1.55 38.54 -39.39
CA THR A 15 0.84 38.66 -38.11
C THR A 15 0.91 37.33 -37.38
N VAL A 16 1.77 37.24 -36.36
CA VAL A 16 1.79 36.14 -35.40
C VAL A 16 0.61 36.34 -34.45
N THR A 17 -0.48 35.61 -34.68
CA THR A 17 -1.54 35.45 -33.70
C THR A 17 -1.04 34.54 -32.59
N THR A 18 -0.72 35.11 -31.43
CA THR A 18 -0.48 34.35 -30.20
C THR A 18 -1.78 33.66 -29.80
N VAL A 19 -1.90 32.37 -30.10
CA VAL A 19 -2.91 31.51 -29.49
C VAL A 19 -2.56 31.42 -28.01
N GLY A 20 -3.30 32.17 -27.19
CA GLY A 20 -3.20 32.07 -25.74
C GLY A 20 -3.59 30.66 -25.31
N VAL A 21 -2.61 29.83 -25.00
CA VAL A 21 -2.84 28.59 -24.25
C VAL A 21 -3.33 29.02 -22.88
N LYS A 22 -4.64 28.95 -22.66
CA LYS A 22 -5.25 29.15 -21.34
C LYS A 22 -4.58 28.12 -20.43
N ALA A 23 -3.82 28.58 -19.44
CA ALA A 23 -3.24 27.70 -18.43
C ALA A 23 -4.37 26.85 -17.83
N GLN A 24 -4.22 25.52 -17.91
CA GLN A 24 -5.19 24.61 -17.32
C GLN A 24 -5.22 24.89 -15.82
N GLU A 25 -6.38 25.29 -15.30
CA GLU A 25 -6.52 25.52 -13.86
C GLU A 25 -6.09 24.26 -13.10
N PRO A 26 -5.41 24.41 -11.95
CA PRO A 26 -4.95 23.26 -11.19
C PRO A 26 -6.13 22.36 -10.81
N PRO A 27 -5.91 21.04 -10.80
CA PRO A 27 -6.96 20.10 -10.41
C PRO A 27 -7.41 20.38 -8.98
N LEU A 28 -8.71 20.16 -8.74
CA LEU A 28 -9.28 20.34 -7.41
C LEU A 28 -8.63 19.35 -6.42
N THR A 29 -8.25 19.85 -5.25
CA THR A 29 -7.74 19.05 -4.12
C THR A 29 -8.73 19.12 -2.95
N PRO A 30 -8.66 18.21 -1.97
CA PRO A 30 -9.52 18.30 -0.79
C PRO A 30 -9.38 19.63 -0.04
N GLU A 31 -8.15 20.09 0.20
CA GLU A 31 -7.88 21.40 0.79
C GLU A 31 -8.42 22.55 -0.08
N GLY A 32 -8.20 22.49 -1.39
CA GLY A 32 -8.68 23.49 -2.34
C GLY A 32 -10.21 23.57 -2.38
N LEU A 33 -10.91 22.43 -2.27
CA LEU A 33 -12.36 22.39 -2.13
C LEU A 33 -12.81 23.03 -0.82
N ARG A 34 -12.14 22.75 0.30
CA ARG A 34 -12.45 23.39 1.60
C ARG A 34 -12.34 24.91 1.51
N ALA A 35 -11.26 25.42 0.91
CA ALA A 35 -11.06 26.86 0.69
C ALA A 35 -12.13 27.47 -0.24
N ALA A 36 -12.45 26.79 -1.34
CA ALA A 36 -13.46 27.24 -2.29
C ALA A 36 -14.87 27.29 -1.67
N LEU A 37 -15.24 26.33 -0.83
CA LEU A 37 -16.51 26.33 -0.10
C LEU A 37 -16.57 27.44 0.95
N ALA A 38 -15.47 27.71 1.66
CA ALA A 38 -15.37 28.77 2.65
C ALA A 38 -15.60 30.17 2.05
N ALA A 39 -15.25 30.37 0.78
CA ALA A 39 -15.50 31.60 0.03
C ALA A 39 -17.00 31.84 -0.30
N ARG A 40 -17.87 30.85 -0.07
CA ARG A 40 -19.32 30.92 -0.32
C ARG A 40 -19.66 31.44 -1.73
N PRO A 41 -19.19 30.76 -2.78
CA PRO A 41 -19.36 31.24 -4.14
C PRO A 41 -20.84 31.34 -4.50
N THR A 42 -21.17 32.35 -5.31
CA THR A 42 -22.54 32.60 -5.81
C THR A 42 -22.54 32.77 -7.32
N GLY A 43 -23.70 32.63 -7.96
CA GLY A 43 -23.86 32.84 -9.40
C GLY A 43 -22.91 31.96 -10.23
N GLU A 44 -22.24 32.56 -11.21
CA GLU A 44 -21.35 31.83 -12.14
C GLU A 44 -20.21 31.09 -11.41
N GLN A 45 -19.63 31.68 -10.36
CA GLN A 45 -18.56 31.05 -9.59
C GLN A 45 -19.03 29.76 -8.91
N ALA A 46 -20.27 29.73 -8.42
CA ALA A 46 -20.85 28.54 -7.82
C ALA A 46 -21.07 27.45 -8.87
N THR A 47 -21.61 27.81 -10.03
CA THR A 47 -21.81 26.89 -11.16
C THR A 47 -20.49 26.27 -11.61
N GLN A 48 -19.44 27.09 -11.76
CA GLN A 48 -18.10 26.62 -12.14
C GLN A 48 -17.52 25.66 -11.10
N LEU A 49 -17.64 25.97 -9.79
CA LEU A 49 -17.19 25.06 -8.73
C LEU A 49 -17.98 23.75 -8.73
N ALA A 50 -19.31 23.80 -8.88
CA ALA A 50 -20.14 22.61 -8.96
C ALA A 50 -19.75 21.71 -10.15
N ASP A 51 -19.45 22.30 -11.31
CA ASP A 51 -18.97 21.55 -12.46
C ASP A 51 -17.57 20.94 -12.26
N LYS A 52 -16.66 21.64 -11.57
CA LYS A 52 -15.37 21.07 -11.15
C LYS A 52 -15.57 19.85 -10.24
N VAL A 53 -16.45 19.96 -9.24
CA VAL A 53 -16.78 18.84 -8.33
C VAL A 53 -17.39 17.67 -9.10
N ARG A 54 -18.35 17.93 -10.00
CA ARG A 54 -18.95 16.93 -10.89
C ARG A 54 -17.92 16.20 -11.73
N ASN A 55 -16.98 16.92 -12.33
CA ASN A 55 -15.93 16.31 -13.13
C ASN A 55 -14.95 15.51 -12.26
N TRP A 56 -14.65 15.97 -11.05
CA TRP A 56 -13.69 15.33 -10.15
C TRP A 56 -14.21 14.02 -9.52
N PHE A 57 -15.49 14.01 -9.11
CA PHE A 57 -16.13 12.81 -8.53
C PHE A 57 -16.82 11.92 -9.58
N GLY A 58 -17.03 12.43 -10.79
CA GLY A 58 -17.77 11.78 -11.86
C GLY A 58 -19.27 12.08 -11.74
N ARG A 59 -19.85 12.71 -12.77
CA ARG A 59 -21.25 13.15 -12.82
C ARG A 59 -22.22 12.04 -12.41
N ASP A 60 -22.09 10.87 -13.03
CA ASP A 60 -23.00 9.74 -12.79
C ASP A 60 -22.80 9.07 -11.42
N ASN A 61 -21.68 9.34 -10.75
CA ASN A 61 -21.38 8.76 -9.45
C ASN A 61 -21.91 9.60 -8.30
N LEU A 62 -22.08 10.92 -8.50
CA LEU A 62 -22.50 11.84 -7.43
C LEU A 62 -23.88 11.48 -6.87
N ALA A 63 -24.82 11.00 -7.69
CA ALA A 63 -26.11 10.53 -7.20
C ALA A 63 -26.04 9.19 -6.44
N LYS A 64 -24.92 8.47 -6.54
CA LYS A 64 -24.72 7.11 -5.98
C LYS A 64 -23.90 7.11 -4.67
N GLY A 65 -23.48 8.28 -4.19
CA GLY A 65 -22.60 8.40 -3.03
C GLY A 65 -21.18 7.93 -3.35
N PRO A 66 -20.39 8.71 -4.10
CA PRO A 66 -19.05 8.32 -4.53
C PRO A 66 -18.09 8.22 -3.35
N ARG A 67 -17.03 7.42 -3.52
CA ARG A 67 -15.90 7.38 -2.56
C ARG A 67 -15.26 8.76 -2.42
N PRO A 68 -14.75 9.11 -1.23
CA PRO A 68 -14.07 10.36 -1.00
C PRO A 68 -12.77 10.44 -1.80
N LYS A 69 -12.29 11.66 -1.97
CA LYS A 69 -10.95 11.96 -2.48
C LYS A 69 -10.06 12.25 -1.27
N VAL A 70 -9.01 11.46 -1.11
CA VAL A 70 -8.05 11.56 0.00
C VAL A 70 -6.72 12.08 -0.53
N ALA A 71 -6.15 13.06 0.15
CA ALA A 71 -4.81 13.58 -0.09
C ALA A 71 -4.11 13.78 1.26
N GLY A 72 -3.28 12.81 1.65
CA GLY A 72 -2.74 12.75 3.01
C GLY A 72 -3.87 12.66 4.03
N LEU A 73 -3.95 13.68 4.89
CA LEU A 73 -4.97 13.79 5.94
C LEU A 73 -6.24 14.52 5.50
N ASP A 74 -6.19 15.24 4.37
CA ASP A 74 -7.36 15.96 3.85
C ASP A 74 -8.26 15.02 3.04
N THR A 75 -9.53 15.00 3.40
CA THR A 75 -10.55 14.18 2.74
C THR A 75 -11.68 15.05 2.23
N ALA A 76 -12.12 14.82 1.00
CA ALA A 76 -13.22 15.51 0.37
C ALA A 76 -14.34 14.54 -0.02
N TRP A 77 -15.57 14.99 0.19
CA TRP A 77 -16.80 14.30 -0.15
C TRP A 77 -17.69 15.21 -0.99
N ALA A 78 -18.48 14.59 -1.86
CA ALA A 78 -19.50 15.29 -2.61
C ALA A 78 -20.63 14.33 -3.00
N ILE A 79 -21.85 14.84 -3.03
CA ILE A 79 -23.04 14.11 -3.46
C ILE A 79 -23.97 15.07 -4.20
N GLU A 80 -24.71 14.56 -5.17
CA GLU A 80 -25.76 15.32 -5.85
C GLU A 80 -27.12 14.81 -5.38
N ALA A 81 -27.89 15.68 -4.74
CA ALA A 81 -29.16 15.36 -4.14
C ALA A 81 -30.18 16.46 -4.45
N ALA A 82 -31.18 16.12 -5.26
CA ALA A 82 -32.26 17.05 -5.60
C ALA A 82 -33.22 17.22 -4.41
N GLY A 83 -33.54 18.47 -4.06
CA GLY A 83 -34.52 18.81 -3.03
C GLY A 83 -33.98 19.71 -1.91
N ASP A 84 -34.86 20.50 -1.29
CA ASP A 84 -34.49 21.68 -0.51
C ASP A 84 -34.52 21.52 1.02
N ASN A 85 -34.89 20.37 1.59
CA ASN A 85 -35.31 20.35 3.00
C ASN A 85 -34.33 19.74 4.01
N ILE A 86 -33.28 19.00 3.62
CA ILE A 86 -32.26 18.50 4.57
C ILE A 86 -30.89 18.45 3.89
N ALA A 87 -29.92 19.21 4.40
CA ALA A 87 -28.55 19.16 3.94
C ALA A 87 -27.95 17.76 4.22
N PRO A 88 -27.42 17.05 3.21
CA PRO A 88 -26.70 15.80 3.41
C PRO A 88 -25.53 15.96 4.37
N ALA A 89 -25.16 14.88 5.05
CA ALA A 89 -23.96 14.83 5.87
C ALA A 89 -23.16 13.56 5.57
N VAL A 90 -21.86 13.61 5.82
CA VAL A 90 -21.05 12.40 5.98
C VAL A 90 -21.11 12.01 7.44
N VAL A 91 -21.40 10.74 7.73
CA VAL A 91 -21.48 10.22 9.10
C VAL A 91 -20.61 8.98 9.25
N ALA A 92 -19.95 8.84 10.39
CA ALA A 92 -19.36 7.56 10.79
C ALA A 92 -20.43 6.63 11.39
N ALA A 93 -20.26 5.33 11.18
CA ALA A 93 -21.20 4.29 11.61
C ALA A 93 -21.33 4.20 13.14
N ASP A 94 -20.30 4.61 13.88
CA ASP A 94 -20.28 4.68 15.34
C ASP A 94 -20.82 6.00 15.91
N GLY A 95 -21.17 6.95 15.04
CA GLY A 95 -21.63 8.29 15.41
C GLY A 95 -20.53 9.27 15.86
N ALA A 96 -19.25 8.86 15.86
CA ALA A 96 -18.14 9.69 16.34
C ALA A 96 -17.78 10.84 15.38
N PHE A 97 -18.19 10.74 14.11
CA PHE A 97 -17.93 11.74 13.09
C PHE A 97 -19.23 12.14 12.37
N ARG A 98 -19.44 13.45 12.21
CA ARG A 98 -20.48 14.03 11.35
C ARG A 98 -19.95 15.29 10.67
N LEU A 99 -20.01 15.33 9.35
CA LEU A 99 -19.67 16.49 8.53
C LEU A 99 -20.88 16.89 7.67
N PRO A 100 -21.62 17.95 8.04
CA PRO A 100 -22.64 18.52 7.16
C PRO A 100 -22.03 19.01 5.85
N LEU A 101 -22.62 18.64 4.72
CA LEU A 101 -22.17 19.08 3.41
C LEU A 101 -22.83 20.41 3.03
N THR A 102 -22.06 21.27 2.37
CA THR A 102 -22.50 22.60 1.95
C THR A 102 -23.03 22.54 0.54
N ARG A 103 -24.23 23.08 0.30
CA ARG A 103 -24.76 23.28 -1.06
C ARG A 103 -23.91 24.30 -1.81
N ILE A 104 -23.51 24.00 -3.03
CA ILE A 104 -22.73 24.91 -3.88
C ILE A 104 -23.70 25.85 -4.61
N GLY A 105 -23.81 27.08 -4.12
CA GLY A 105 -24.75 28.09 -4.65
C GLY A 105 -26.19 27.58 -4.65
N THR A 106 -26.84 27.65 -5.81
CA THR A 106 -28.21 27.16 -6.04
C THR A 106 -28.26 25.82 -6.76
N THR A 107 -27.14 25.09 -6.84
CA THR A 107 -27.06 23.78 -7.51
C THR A 107 -27.48 22.64 -6.58
N ASP A 108 -27.73 21.45 -7.14
CA ASP A 108 -28.00 20.24 -6.36
C ASP A 108 -26.72 19.55 -5.84
N VAL A 109 -25.55 20.16 -6.05
CA VAL A 109 -24.26 19.61 -5.59
C VAL A 109 -24.00 20.06 -4.16
N TYR A 110 -23.82 19.07 -3.29
CA TYR A 110 -23.37 19.25 -1.92
C TYR A 110 -21.95 18.73 -1.79
N ALA A 111 -21.08 19.49 -1.14
CA ALA A 111 -19.69 19.11 -0.96
C ALA A 111 -19.17 19.54 0.41
N GLY A 112 -18.12 18.86 0.86
CA GLY A 112 -17.46 19.13 2.13
C GLY A 112 -16.08 18.50 2.16
N SER A 113 -15.21 19.07 2.97
CA SER A 113 -13.88 18.50 3.20
C SER A 113 -13.45 18.71 4.64
N ALA A 114 -12.74 17.74 5.19
CA ALA A 114 -12.21 17.76 6.54
C ALA A 114 -10.74 17.32 6.54
N LEU A 115 -9.96 17.93 7.43
CA LEU A 115 -8.66 17.43 7.83
C LEU A 115 -8.88 16.41 8.95
N LEU A 116 -8.50 15.17 8.72
CA LEU A 116 -8.66 14.09 9.69
C LEU A 116 -7.35 13.85 10.46
N PRO A 117 -7.38 13.35 11.71
CA PRO A 117 -6.16 13.00 12.43
C PRO A 117 -5.33 11.92 11.72
N GLU A 118 -4.00 11.95 11.92
CA GLU A 118 -3.10 10.87 11.48
C GLU A 118 -3.59 9.51 12.00
N GLY A 119 -3.72 8.54 11.09
CA GLY A 119 -4.19 7.20 11.41
C GLY A 119 -5.68 7.09 11.75
N ALA A 120 -6.48 8.13 11.49
CA ALA A 120 -7.93 8.03 11.64
C ALA A 120 -8.50 6.95 10.70
N GLY A 121 -9.34 6.08 11.26
CA GLY A 121 -10.06 5.03 10.54
C GLY A 121 -11.54 5.04 10.92
N MET A 122 -12.44 5.01 9.93
CA MET A 122 -13.89 4.97 10.18
C MET A 122 -14.65 4.23 9.07
N LYS A 123 -15.71 3.53 9.45
CA LYS A 123 -16.77 3.14 8.51
C LYS A 123 -17.70 4.34 8.38
N TRP A 124 -17.95 4.81 7.17
CA TRP A 124 -18.72 6.02 6.93
C TRP A 124 -19.75 5.82 5.81
N ALA A 125 -20.75 6.71 5.75
CA ALA A 125 -21.70 6.82 4.64
C ALA A 125 -22.25 8.26 4.51
N TYR A 126 -22.93 8.55 3.39
CA TYR A 126 -23.70 9.78 3.25
C TYR A 126 -25.09 9.59 3.88
N ASP A 127 -25.45 10.45 4.81
CA ASP A 127 -26.79 10.60 5.36
C ASP A 127 -27.56 11.66 4.55
N VAL A 128 -28.54 11.23 3.76
CA VAL A 128 -29.44 12.11 2.98
C VAL A 128 -30.85 11.97 3.53
N GLY A 129 -31.21 12.85 4.46
CA GLY A 129 -32.54 12.84 5.08
C GLY A 129 -32.86 11.54 5.83
N GLY A 130 -31.89 10.95 6.52
CA GLY A 130 -32.03 9.69 7.25
C GLY A 130 -31.74 8.44 6.41
N LYS A 131 -31.59 8.57 5.09
CA LYS A 131 -31.20 7.47 4.21
C LYS A 131 -29.69 7.44 4.02
N GLN A 132 -29.06 6.30 4.32
CA GLN A 132 -27.65 6.06 4.05
C GLN A 132 -27.43 5.73 2.56
N ILE A 133 -26.49 6.41 1.92
CA ILE A 133 -26.12 6.23 0.51
C ILE A 133 -24.60 6.07 0.42
N GLY A 134 -24.14 5.15 -0.43
CA GLY A 134 -22.72 4.90 -0.64
C GLY A 134 -22.01 4.46 0.65
N GLY A 135 -20.82 5.00 0.87
CA GLY A 135 -20.02 4.73 2.07
C GLY A 135 -18.98 3.62 1.90
N GLY A 136 -18.32 3.30 3.00
CA GLY A 136 -17.30 2.27 3.08
C GLY A 136 -16.31 2.53 4.21
N ASN A 137 -15.16 1.86 4.12
CA ASN A 137 -14.05 2.11 5.03
C ASN A 137 -13.28 3.34 4.53
N LEU A 138 -12.87 4.21 5.45
CA LEU A 138 -11.96 5.32 5.22
C LEU A 138 -10.86 5.23 6.26
N GLU A 139 -9.62 5.34 5.81
CA GLU A 139 -8.49 5.58 6.67
C GLU A 139 -7.54 6.58 6.00
N VAL A 140 -6.87 7.39 6.81
CA VAL A 140 -5.96 8.43 6.33
C VAL A 140 -4.62 8.38 7.05
N TYR A 141 -3.56 8.63 6.28
CA TYR A 141 -2.20 8.69 6.79
C TYR A 141 -1.44 9.77 6.02
N THR A 142 -0.45 10.38 6.67
CA THR A 142 0.56 11.16 5.94
C THR A 142 1.43 10.23 5.10
N THR A 143 1.87 10.74 3.94
CA THR A 143 2.88 10.04 3.12
C THR A 143 4.26 10.38 3.66
N PRO A 144 5.06 9.40 4.15
CA PRO A 144 6.43 9.65 4.57
C PRO A 144 7.28 10.21 3.44
N ALA A 145 8.26 11.06 3.77
CA ALA A 145 9.17 11.60 2.76
C ALA A 145 9.99 10.51 2.05
N ASP A 146 10.24 9.37 2.70
CA ASP A 146 10.96 8.23 2.12
C ASP A 146 10.11 7.38 1.17
N ASP A 147 8.80 7.61 1.10
CA ASP A 147 7.91 6.98 0.12
C ASP A 147 7.89 7.74 -1.22
N LEU A 148 8.51 8.93 -1.24
CA LEU A 148 8.56 9.80 -2.41
C LEU A 148 9.94 9.74 -3.07
N GLU A 149 9.97 9.82 -4.40
CA GLU A 149 11.23 9.96 -5.11
C GLU A 149 11.96 11.24 -4.71
N LYS A 150 13.26 11.13 -4.41
CA LYS A 150 14.10 12.26 -4.02
C LYS A 150 15.12 12.57 -5.12
N PRO A 151 15.30 13.85 -5.50
CA PRO A 151 16.35 14.23 -6.44
C PRO A 151 17.73 13.78 -5.95
N GLY A 152 18.52 13.18 -6.84
CA GLY A 152 19.89 12.75 -6.55
C GLY A 152 20.03 11.41 -5.80
N VAL A 153 18.93 10.77 -5.39
CA VAL A 153 18.98 9.41 -4.84
C VAL A 153 19.18 8.39 -5.98
N PRO A 154 20.22 7.54 -5.93
CA PRO A 154 20.42 6.49 -6.93
C PRO A 154 19.24 5.52 -6.99
N LYS A 155 18.73 5.25 -8.20
CA LYS A 155 17.59 4.38 -8.44
C LYS A 155 18.03 2.97 -8.83
N GLY A 156 17.56 1.97 -8.09
CA GLY A 156 17.72 0.57 -8.48
C GLY A 156 16.89 0.19 -9.70
N THR A 157 17.10 -1.03 -10.18
CA THR A 157 16.42 -1.59 -11.34
C THR A 157 15.46 -2.68 -10.91
N LEU A 158 14.17 -2.53 -11.22
CA LEU A 158 13.15 -3.56 -11.04
C LEU A 158 12.91 -4.28 -12.37
N THR A 159 13.17 -5.59 -12.41
CA THR A 159 13.02 -6.42 -13.59
C THR A 159 11.97 -7.50 -13.36
N GLN A 160 10.98 -7.58 -14.25
CA GLN A 160 10.07 -8.73 -14.28
C GLN A 160 10.81 -9.95 -14.83
N GLN A 161 10.70 -11.06 -14.12
CA GLN A 161 11.31 -12.31 -14.52
C GLN A 161 10.34 -13.15 -15.36
N PRO A 162 10.83 -14.12 -16.15
CA PRO A 162 9.96 -15.12 -16.76
C PRO A 162 9.09 -15.80 -15.70
N LYS A 163 7.82 -16.11 -16.05
CA LYS A 163 6.90 -16.79 -15.13
C LYS A 163 7.55 -18.03 -14.53
N TRP A 164 7.44 -18.15 -13.21
CA TRP A 164 8.02 -19.29 -12.49
C TRP A 164 7.06 -20.46 -12.47
N LYS A 165 7.57 -21.66 -12.79
CA LYS A 165 6.89 -22.95 -12.61
C LYS A 165 7.57 -23.70 -11.48
N SER A 166 6.83 -24.02 -10.44
CA SER A 166 7.40 -24.68 -9.27
C SER A 166 7.27 -26.19 -9.32
N THR A 167 8.29 -26.85 -8.80
CA THR A 167 8.28 -28.29 -8.52
C THR A 167 7.73 -28.57 -7.13
N ILE A 168 7.99 -27.69 -6.15
CA ILE A 168 7.48 -27.77 -4.77
C ILE A 168 5.99 -27.48 -4.69
N PHE A 169 5.49 -26.54 -5.50
CA PHE A 169 4.08 -26.27 -5.73
C PHE A 169 3.73 -26.66 -7.18
N PRO A 170 3.54 -27.96 -7.46
CA PRO A 170 3.36 -28.43 -8.82
C PRO A 170 2.12 -27.84 -9.47
N ASN A 171 2.15 -27.75 -10.81
CA ASN A 171 1.04 -27.26 -11.64
C ASN A 171 0.62 -25.81 -11.34
N THR A 172 1.56 -24.99 -10.88
CA THR A 172 1.35 -23.56 -10.67
C THR A 172 2.30 -22.73 -11.51
N GLU A 173 1.82 -21.58 -11.96
CA GLU A 173 2.62 -20.51 -12.55
C GLU A 173 2.43 -19.22 -11.75
N ARG A 174 3.48 -18.40 -11.67
CA ARG A 174 3.41 -17.11 -10.97
C ARG A 174 4.31 -16.06 -11.61
N ASP A 175 3.84 -14.82 -11.57
CA ASP A 175 4.65 -13.65 -11.90
C ASP A 175 5.52 -13.26 -10.70
N TRP A 176 6.73 -12.80 -10.99
CA TRP A 176 7.67 -12.35 -9.98
C TRP A 176 8.66 -11.34 -10.55
N TRP A 177 9.27 -10.56 -9.67
CA TRP A 177 10.18 -9.47 -10.00
C TRP A 177 11.38 -9.46 -9.08
N VAL A 178 12.50 -8.97 -9.59
CA VAL A 178 13.74 -8.76 -8.83
C VAL A 178 14.12 -7.29 -8.93
N TYR A 179 14.25 -6.65 -7.79
CA TYR A 179 14.82 -5.30 -7.66
C TYR A 179 16.28 -5.41 -7.22
N VAL A 180 17.17 -4.79 -7.97
CA VAL A 180 18.60 -4.66 -7.65
C VAL A 180 18.90 -3.19 -7.36
N PRO A 181 19.36 -2.83 -6.14
CA PRO A 181 19.68 -1.45 -5.81
C PRO A 181 20.88 -0.95 -6.62
N ALA A 182 20.92 0.34 -6.97
CA ALA A 182 22.01 0.94 -7.75
C ALA A 182 23.39 0.80 -7.09
N GLN A 183 23.41 0.67 -5.77
CA GLN A 183 24.60 0.55 -4.94
C GLN A 183 25.14 -0.89 -4.89
N TYR A 184 24.45 -1.86 -5.50
CA TYR A 184 24.92 -3.25 -5.55
C TYR A 184 26.27 -3.36 -6.27
N LYS A 185 27.15 -4.18 -5.68
CA LYS A 185 28.48 -4.50 -6.21
C LYS A 185 28.72 -6.01 -6.06
N PRO A 186 29.09 -6.75 -7.12
CA PRO A 186 29.28 -8.20 -7.05
C PRO A 186 30.35 -8.70 -6.06
N GLU A 187 31.24 -7.81 -5.61
CA GLU A 187 32.26 -8.10 -4.59
C GLU A 187 31.65 -8.18 -3.19
N ASN A 188 30.50 -7.54 -2.97
CA ASN A 188 29.79 -7.49 -1.70
C ASN A 188 28.39 -8.10 -1.87
N PRO A 189 28.20 -9.40 -1.57
CA PRO A 189 26.89 -10.03 -1.64
C PRO A 189 25.83 -9.24 -0.87
N ALA A 190 24.66 -9.07 -1.48
CA ALA A 190 23.60 -8.21 -0.94
C ALA A 190 22.76 -8.93 0.12
N CYS A 191 22.18 -8.17 1.03
CA CYS A 191 21.03 -8.66 1.81
C CYS A 191 19.85 -8.94 0.85
N VAL A 192 18.87 -9.72 1.30
CA VAL A 192 17.66 -10.00 0.51
C VAL A 192 16.41 -9.79 1.36
N MET A 193 15.36 -9.25 0.73
CA MET A 193 14.03 -9.18 1.31
C MET A 193 13.00 -9.71 0.31
N VAL A 194 12.28 -10.76 0.72
CA VAL A 194 11.23 -11.39 -0.10
C VAL A 194 9.87 -10.81 0.28
N PHE A 195 9.09 -10.36 -0.70
CA PHE A 195 7.74 -9.82 -0.52
C PHE A 195 6.72 -10.76 -1.16
N GLN A 196 5.79 -11.24 -0.33
CA GLN A 196 4.60 -11.96 -0.79
C GLN A 196 3.63 -11.00 -1.49
N ASP A 197 2.76 -11.54 -2.35
CA ASP A 197 1.85 -10.74 -3.18
C ASP A 197 2.60 -9.65 -3.99
N GLY A 198 3.73 -10.05 -4.55
CA GLY A 198 4.75 -9.16 -5.10
C GLY A 198 4.26 -8.13 -6.14
N GLY A 199 3.19 -8.45 -6.87
CA GLY A 199 2.60 -7.55 -7.87
C GLY A 199 2.14 -6.21 -7.28
N GLY A 200 1.69 -6.21 -6.03
CA GLY A 200 1.38 -4.98 -5.28
C GLY A 200 2.62 -4.34 -4.71
N ALA A 201 3.40 -5.11 -3.92
CA ALA A 201 4.54 -4.61 -3.17
C ALA A 201 5.65 -3.97 -4.04
N LYS A 202 5.85 -4.48 -5.26
CA LYS A 202 6.84 -3.95 -6.20
C LYS A 202 6.60 -2.48 -6.60
N ASN A 203 5.39 -1.96 -6.43
CA ASN A 203 5.02 -0.62 -6.91
C ASN A 203 5.38 0.50 -5.92
N TYR A 204 5.62 0.17 -4.65
CA TYR A 204 5.97 1.15 -3.62
C TYR A 204 7.31 0.87 -2.92
N THR A 205 7.71 -0.41 -2.84
CA THR A 205 8.94 -0.80 -2.14
C THR A 205 10.23 -0.21 -2.74
N PRO A 206 10.43 -0.17 -4.08
CA PRO A 206 11.71 0.28 -4.67
C PRO A 206 12.12 1.69 -4.25
N VAL A 207 11.18 2.64 -4.20
CA VAL A 207 11.47 4.04 -3.81
C VAL A 207 11.91 4.11 -2.34
N VAL A 208 11.23 3.35 -1.46
CA VAL A 208 11.62 3.27 -0.05
C VAL A 208 13.02 2.65 0.09
N PHE A 209 13.31 1.58 -0.66
CA PHE A 209 14.62 0.95 -0.67
C PHE A 209 15.72 1.90 -1.17
N ASP A 210 15.51 2.56 -2.32
CA ASP A 210 16.44 3.55 -2.88
C ASP A 210 16.81 4.61 -1.82
N ASN A 211 15.77 5.20 -1.20
CA ASN A 211 15.92 6.26 -0.20
C ASN A 211 16.65 5.78 1.06
N LEU A 212 16.24 4.63 1.63
CA LEU A 212 16.84 4.13 2.86
C LEU A 212 18.26 3.59 2.66
N ILE A 213 18.54 2.95 1.51
CA ILE A 213 19.89 2.48 1.16
C ILE A 213 20.82 3.67 0.95
N ALA A 214 20.38 4.70 0.20
CA ALA A 214 21.17 5.91 0.00
C ALA A 214 21.45 6.66 1.30
N ALA A 215 20.49 6.66 2.23
CA ALA A 215 20.67 7.25 3.57
C ALA A 215 21.50 6.39 4.54
N GLY A 216 21.90 5.17 4.14
CA GLY A 216 22.58 4.21 5.03
C GLY A 216 21.70 3.67 6.16
N ALA A 217 20.38 3.84 6.06
CA ALA A 217 19.40 3.44 7.07
C ALA A 217 18.98 1.96 6.95
N MET A 218 19.35 1.31 5.85
CA MET A 218 19.25 -0.14 5.64
C MET A 218 20.43 -0.62 4.76
N PRO A 219 20.81 -1.91 4.82
CA PRO A 219 21.88 -2.44 3.98
C PRO A 219 21.47 -2.45 2.50
N VAL A 220 22.46 -2.53 1.61
CA VAL A 220 22.23 -2.84 0.20
C VAL A 220 21.45 -4.16 0.12
N THR A 221 20.18 -4.06 -0.29
CA THR A 221 19.21 -5.15 -0.21
C THR A 221 18.53 -5.37 -1.55
N VAL A 222 18.58 -6.60 -2.04
CA VAL A 222 17.83 -7.07 -3.21
C VAL A 222 16.40 -7.36 -2.79
N GLY A 223 15.44 -6.83 -3.54
CA GLY A 223 14.01 -7.10 -3.34
C GLY A 223 13.56 -8.22 -4.26
N ILE A 224 12.92 -9.26 -3.72
CA ILE A 224 12.28 -10.31 -4.52
C ILE A 224 10.78 -10.21 -4.27
N PHE A 225 10.02 -9.90 -5.31
CA PHE A 225 8.57 -9.72 -5.23
C PHE A 225 7.91 -10.88 -5.93
N ILE A 226 7.18 -11.73 -5.20
CA ILE A 226 6.65 -12.98 -5.74
C ILE A 226 5.15 -13.08 -5.50
N ASN A 227 4.38 -13.31 -6.57
CA ASN A 227 2.96 -13.64 -6.45
C ASN A 227 2.78 -15.10 -6.03
N PRO A 228 1.65 -15.45 -5.41
CA PRO A 228 1.29 -16.86 -5.21
C PRO A 228 1.08 -17.56 -6.56
N GLY A 229 1.16 -18.90 -6.54
CA GLY A 229 0.83 -19.72 -7.69
C GLY A 229 -0.60 -19.54 -8.18
N THR A 230 -0.77 -19.52 -9.51
CA THR A 230 -2.05 -19.70 -10.20
C THR A 230 -2.04 -21.06 -10.88
N ARG A 231 -3.08 -21.86 -10.67
CA ARG A 231 -3.24 -23.19 -11.28
C ARG A 231 -3.73 -23.06 -12.73
N ALA A 232 -3.65 -24.14 -13.49
CA ALA A 232 -4.08 -24.16 -14.90
C ALA A 232 -5.57 -23.80 -15.12
N ASP A 233 -6.43 -24.03 -14.11
CA ASP A 233 -7.85 -23.66 -14.11
C ASP A 233 -8.10 -22.17 -13.77
N GLY A 234 -7.04 -21.37 -13.57
CA GLY A 234 -7.12 -19.99 -13.11
C GLY A 234 -7.36 -19.85 -11.60
N GLY A 235 -7.50 -20.95 -10.88
CA GLY A 235 -7.68 -20.95 -9.43
C GLY A 235 -6.41 -20.51 -8.70
N SER A 236 -6.59 -19.69 -7.66
CA SER A 236 -5.49 -19.24 -6.81
C SER A 236 -4.98 -20.37 -5.90
N ASN A 237 -3.66 -20.53 -5.83
CA ASN A 237 -2.99 -21.41 -4.85
C ASN A 237 -2.58 -20.66 -3.57
N ARG A 238 -2.93 -19.37 -3.47
CA ARG A 238 -2.42 -18.44 -2.44
C ARG A 238 -2.59 -18.97 -1.01
N SER A 239 -3.80 -19.36 -0.63
CA SER A 239 -4.04 -19.78 0.76
C SER A 239 -3.32 -21.09 1.10
N PHE A 240 -3.28 -22.03 0.16
CA PHE A 240 -2.51 -23.26 0.34
C PHE A 240 -1.01 -22.99 0.49
N GLU A 241 -0.44 -22.09 -0.32
CA GLU A 241 0.97 -21.71 -0.25
C GLU A 241 1.31 -20.92 1.03
N TYR A 242 0.44 -20.01 1.45
CA TYR A 242 0.76 -19.00 2.46
C TYR A 242 0.25 -19.32 3.87
N ASP A 243 -0.93 -19.91 3.99
CA ASP A 243 -1.60 -20.13 5.29
C ASP A 243 -1.30 -21.52 5.86
N THR A 244 -0.70 -22.43 5.08
CA THR A 244 -0.29 -23.76 5.57
C THR A 244 0.92 -23.65 6.50
N LEU A 245 0.77 -24.13 7.74
CA LEU A 245 1.83 -24.16 8.75
C LEU A 245 2.83 -25.29 8.47
N SER A 246 3.66 -25.14 7.44
CA SER A 246 4.70 -26.10 7.06
C SER A 246 5.91 -25.42 6.45
N ASP A 247 7.01 -26.16 6.32
CA ASP A 247 8.24 -25.69 5.68
C ASP A 247 8.16 -25.56 4.15
N GLN A 248 7.04 -25.95 3.53
CA GLN A 248 6.94 -26.10 2.08
C GLN A 248 7.23 -24.78 1.35
N TYR A 249 6.72 -23.65 1.86
CA TYR A 249 7.02 -22.34 1.29
C TYR A 249 8.48 -21.91 1.51
N ALA A 250 9.07 -22.27 2.65
CA ALA A 250 10.48 -21.99 2.91
C ALA A 250 11.39 -22.75 1.94
N ARG A 251 11.10 -24.04 1.70
CA ARG A 251 11.78 -24.84 0.67
C ARG A 251 11.60 -24.24 -0.72
N PHE A 252 10.40 -23.79 -1.06
CA PHE A 252 10.15 -23.11 -2.33
C PHE A 252 11.08 -21.89 -2.53
N LEU A 253 11.27 -21.06 -1.50
CA LEU A 253 12.20 -19.94 -1.59
C LEU A 253 13.66 -20.39 -1.69
N LEU A 254 14.07 -21.34 -0.86
CA LEU A 254 15.48 -21.75 -0.71
C LEU A 254 15.98 -22.65 -1.85
N GLU A 255 15.13 -23.52 -2.39
CA GLU A 255 15.49 -24.54 -3.36
C GLU A 255 15.21 -24.09 -4.81
N GLU A 256 14.28 -23.13 -5.00
CA GLU A 256 13.87 -22.68 -6.32
C GLU A 256 14.19 -21.20 -6.58
N ILE A 257 13.66 -20.29 -5.76
CA ILE A 257 13.67 -18.86 -6.10
C ILE A 257 15.02 -18.19 -5.82
N LEU A 258 15.60 -18.38 -4.64
CA LEU A 258 16.90 -17.76 -4.31
C LEU A 258 18.01 -18.26 -5.26
N PRO A 259 18.15 -19.57 -5.55
CA PRO A 259 19.14 -20.06 -6.50
C PRO A 259 18.97 -19.47 -7.90
N GLU A 260 17.75 -19.22 -8.36
CA GLU A 260 17.51 -18.57 -9.65
C GLU A 260 18.04 -17.13 -9.66
N VAL A 261 17.74 -16.35 -8.62
CA VAL A 261 18.24 -14.97 -8.51
C VAL A 261 19.78 -14.94 -8.46
N GLU A 262 20.38 -15.91 -7.77
CA GLU A 262 21.83 -16.00 -7.61
C GLU A 262 22.62 -16.26 -8.90
N LYS A 263 21.94 -16.64 -9.99
CA LYS A 263 22.56 -16.66 -11.33
C LYS A 263 22.99 -15.28 -11.81
N THR A 264 22.41 -14.21 -11.28
CA THR A 264 22.67 -12.83 -11.72
C THR A 264 23.15 -11.90 -10.61
N VAL A 265 22.80 -12.18 -9.34
CA VAL A 265 23.10 -11.31 -8.20
C VAL A 265 23.59 -12.14 -7.02
N LYS A 266 24.75 -11.83 -6.45
CA LYS A 266 25.26 -12.55 -5.27
C LYS A 266 24.49 -12.13 -4.03
N LEU A 267 23.91 -13.09 -3.32
CA LEU A 267 23.14 -12.85 -2.10
C LEU A 267 23.91 -13.35 -0.88
N ARG A 268 23.62 -12.75 0.28
CA ARG A 268 24.08 -13.27 1.57
C ARG A 268 23.25 -14.47 1.99
N HIS A 269 23.93 -15.41 2.65
CA HIS A 269 23.34 -16.71 3.04
C HIS A 269 23.04 -16.81 4.53
N ASP A 270 23.45 -15.83 5.34
CA ASP A 270 23.19 -15.83 6.77
C ASP A 270 21.80 -15.24 7.10
N ALA A 271 21.12 -15.84 8.08
CA ALA A 271 19.79 -15.42 8.52
C ALA A 271 19.66 -13.92 8.81
N PRO A 272 20.64 -13.24 9.46
CA PRO A 272 20.58 -11.80 9.71
C PRO A 272 20.48 -10.95 8.44
N SER A 273 20.89 -11.46 7.28
CA SER A 273 20.85 -10.75 6.00
C SER A 273 19.64 -11.09 5.14
N ARG A 274 18.73 -11.94 5.63
CA ARG A 274 17.50 -12.30 4.92
C ARG A 274 16.26 -11.90 5.70
N ALA A 275 15.44 -11.07 5.05
CA ALA A 275 14.15 -10.65 5.53
C ALA A 275 13.03 -11.19 4.64
N ILE A 276 11.82 -11.26 5.19
CA ILE A 276 10.62 -11.65 4.46
C ILE A 276 9.43 -10.84 4.95
N ALA A 277 8.55 -10.48 4.02
CA ALA A 277 7.44 -9.58 4.25
C ALA A 277 6.16 -10.03 3.57
N GLY A 278 5.03 -9.67 4.16
CA GLY A 278 3.75 -9.79 3.49
C GLY A 278 2.59 -9.20 4.27
N ILE A 279 1.44 -9.17 3.59
CA ILE A 279 0.18 -8.66 4.09
C ILE A 279 -0.85 -9.79 4.18
N SER A 280 -1.68 -9.83 5.24
CA SER A 280 -2.72 -10.86 5.39
C SER A 280 -2.10 -12.26 5.38
N SER A 281 -2.53 -13.17 4.47
CA SER A 281 -1.89 -14.48 4.30
C SER A 281 -0.39 -14.38 4.00
N GLY A 282 0.05 -13.34 3.29
CA GLY A 282 1.46 -13.09 3.07
C GLY A 282 2.22 -12.80 4.38
N GLY A 283 1.57 -12.19 5.37
CA GLY A 283 2.15 -11.88 6.67
C GLY A 283 2.35 -13.13 7.54
N ILE A 284 1.39 -14.05 7.56
CA ILE A 284 1.56 -15.37 8.19
C ILE A 284 2.58 -16.21 7.42
N CYS A 285 2.58 -16.20 6.09
CA CYS A 285 3.59 -16.88 5.27
C CYS A 285 5.01 -16.44 5.65
N ALA A 286 5.23 -15.12 5.74
CA ALA A 286 6.50 -14.54 6.16
C ALA A 286 6.95 -15.03 7.54
N TRP A 287 6.02 -15.08 8.51
CA TRP A 287 6.30 -15.65 9.83
C TRP A 287 6.59 -17.15 9.78
N THR A 288 5.79 -17.94 9.06
CA THR A 288 5.96 -19.40 8.92
C THR A 288 7.33 -19.74 8.35
N VAL A 289 7.79 -19.03 7.32
CA VAL A 289 9.12 -19.25 6.74
C VAL A 289 10.23 -19.05 7.78
N ALA A 290 10.21 -17.93 8.52
CA ALA A 290 11.19 -17.68 9.57
C ALA A 290 11.07 -18.66 10.75
N TRP A 291 9.85 -19.10 11.08
CA TRP A 291 9.58 -20.07 12.12
C TRP A 291 10.15 -21.47 11.79
N GLU A 292 9.98 -21.91 10.55
CA GLU A 292 10.43 -23.23 10.06
C GLU A 292 11.91 -23.25 9.66
N ARG A 293 12.47 -22.11 9.25
CA ARG A 293 13.89 -21.95 8.85
C ARG A 293 14.53 -20.71 9.49
N PRO A 294 14.63 -20.64 10.83
CA PRO A 294 15.17 -19.48 11.53
C PRO A 294 16.68 -19.25 11.30
N ASN A 295 17.38 -20.27 10.79
CA ASN A 295 18.78 -20.19 10.35
C ASN A 295 18.94 -19.60 8.94
N GLU A 296 17.84 -19.45 8.18
CA GLU A 296 17.85 -18.90 6.83
C GLU A 296 17.15 -17.54 6.76
N PHE A 297 16.04 -17.35 7.49
CA PHE A 297 15.30 -16.10 7.58
C PHE A 297 15.10 -15.70 9.03
N SER A 298 15.60 -14.53 9.43
CA SER A 298 15.49 -14.04 10.82
C SER A 298 14.71 -12.75 10.98
N LYS A 299 14.29 -12.10 9.89
CA LYS A 299 13.64 -10.79 9.91
C LYS A 299 12.28 -10.86 9.21
N VAL A 300 11.22 -10.50 9.93
CA VAL A 300 9.83 -10.57 9.42
C VAL A 300 9.17 -9.20 9.49
N LEU A 301 8.52 -8.81 8.39
CA LEU A 301 7.57 -7.69 8.36
C LEU A 301 6.18 -8.24 8.03
N SER A 302 5.22 -8.07 8.94
CA SER A 302 3.86 -8.60 8.75
C SER A 302 2.84 -7.49 8.99
N TRP A 303 2.01 -7.24 7.98
CA TRP A 303 0.90 -6.29 8.03
C TRP A 303 -0.42 -7.06 8.00
N VAL A 304 -1.34 -6.70 8.90
CA VAL A 304 -2.67 -7.32 9.07
C VAL A 304 -2.62 -8.85 8.94
N GLY A 305 -1.61 -9.46 9.57
CA GLY A 305 -1.22 -10.85 9.32
C GLY A 305 -2.30 -11.85 9.70
N SER A 306 -2.55 -12.84 8.83
CA SER A 306 -3.61 -13.84 9.02
C SER A 306 -3.27 -14.92 10.05
N PHE A 307 -3.03 -14.52 11.30
CA PHE A 307 -2.83 -15.41 12.44
C PHE A 307 -4.17 -16.02 12.95
N THR A 308 -5.11 -16.23 12.04
CA THR A 308 -6.45 -16.77 12.26
C THR A 308 -6.57 -18.17 11.64
N ASN A 309 -7.76 -18.75 11.57
CA ASN A 309 -7.97 -20.13 11.15
C ASN A 309 -8.30 -20.29 9.65
N ILE A 310 -7.60 -19.60 8.75
CA ILE A 310 -7.85 -19.70 7.29
C ILE A 310 -7.59 -21.12 6.77
N ALA A 311 -6.34 -21.60 6.85
CA ALA A 311 -5.99 -22.96 6.46
C ALA A 311 -6.31 -23.93 7.60
N SER A 312 -7.59 -24.06 7.92
CA SER A 312 -8.02 -24.83 9.08
C SER A 312 -7.72 -26.31 8.99
N GLY A 313 -7.35 -26.83 7.82
CA GLY A 313 -7.14 -28.25 7.57
C GLY A 313 -8.41 -29.10 7.76
N PRO A 314 -8.31 -30.43 7.60
CA PRO A 314 -9.47 -31.33 7.72
C PRO A 314 -10.02 -31.41 9.14
N THR A 315 -9.21 -31.12 10.17
CA THR A 315 -9.67 -31.17 11.57
C THR A 315 -10.16 -29.82 12.09
N LYS A 316 -10.04 -28.76 11.29
CA LYS A 316 -10.28 -27.36 11.65
C LYS A 316 -9.31 -26.79 12.69
N ARG A 317 -8.18 -27.46 12.91
CA ARG A 317 -7.19 -27.11 13.95
C ARG A 317 -5.82 -26.77 13.39
N GLU A 318 -5.63 -26.74 12.08
CA GLU A 318 -4.30 -26.58 11.47
C GLU A 318 -3.94 -25.13 11.08
N GLY A 319 -4.77 -24.14 11.44
CA GLY A 319 -4.58 -22.74 11.02
C GLY A 319 -3.61 -21.91 11.89
N GLY A 320 -3.40 -20.67 11.45
CA GLY A 320 -2.52 -19.67 12.07
C GLY A 320 -2.84 -19.31 13.52
N HIS A 321 -4.09 -19.49 13.95
CA HIS A 321 -4.53 -19.27 15.33
C HIS A 321 -3.76 -20.10 16.38
N ASN A 322 -3.00 -21.12 15.96
CA ASN A 322 -2.13 -21.88 16.85
C ASN A 322 -0.83 -21.16 17.20
N TYR A 323 -0.34 -20.22 16.38
CA TYR A 323 0.98 -19.62 16.56
C TYR A 323 1.18 -18.98 17.95
N PRO A 324 0.22 -18.22 18.52
CA PRO A 324 0.38 -17.68 19.87
C PRO A 324 0.67 -18.77 20.92
N PHE A 325 0.09 -19.97 20.78
CA PHE A 325 0.33 -21.08 21.70
C PHE A 325 1.65 -21.82 21.42
N LEU A 326 2.00 -21.99 20.14
CA LEU A 326 3.27 -22.59 19.72
C LEU A 326 4.46 -21.75 20.21
N ILE A 327 4.40 -20.42 20.06
CA ILE A 327 5.43 -19.48 20.53
C ILE A 327 5.68 -19.65 22.03
N ARG A 328 4.63 -19.86 22.84
CA ARG A 328 4.77 -19.98 24.30
C ARG A 328 5.31 -21.33 24.75
N LYS A 329 5.25 -22.36 23.89
CA LYS A 329 5.64 -23.74 24.21
C LYS A 329 6.93 -24.19 23.52
N THR A 330 7.52 -23.34 22.69
CA THR A 330 8.74 -23.64 21.94
C THR A 330 9.86 -22.75 22.45
N ASP A 331 11.09 -23.28 22.47
CA ASP A 331 12.26 -22.46 22.74
C ASP A 331 12.34 -21.29 21.75
N LYS A 332 12.74 -20.13 22.27
CA LYS A 332 12.81 -18.91 21.47
C LYS A 332 13.73 -19.10 20.28
N LYS A 333 13.17 -18.93 19.08
CA LYS A 333 13.93 -18.86 17.82
C LYS A 333 14.51 -17.45 17.63
N PRO A 334 15.68 -17.30 16.97
CA PRO A 334 16.34 -16.01 16.75
C PRO A 334 15.65 -15.18 15.65
N ILE A 335 14.38 -14.86 15.85
CA ILE A 335 13.55 -14.13 14.88
C ILE A 335 13.25 -12.75 15.45
N ARG A 336 13.40 -11.73 14.59
CA ARG A 336 12.95 -10.37 14.78
C ARG A 336 11.71 -10.13 13.93
N ILE A 337 10.64 -9.59 14.51
CA ILE A 337 9.39 -9.35 13.79
C ILE A 337 8.81 -7.96 14.06
N PHE A 338 8.46 -7.27 12.98
CA PHE A 338 7.59 -6.09 13.02
C PHE A 338 6.18 -6.50 12.60
N LEU A 339 5.22 -6.28 13.51
CA LEU A 339 3.79 -6.50 13.32
C LEU A 339 3.09 -5.15 13.17
N GLN A 340 2.18 -5.04 12.21
CA GLN A 340 1.18 -3.99 12.14
C GLN A 340 -0.20 -4.60 11.99
N ASP A 341 -1.17 -4.08 12.75
CA ASP A 341 -2.59 -4.38 12.57
C ASP A 341 -3.45 -3.14 12.92
N GLY A 342 -4.77 -3.21 12.75
CA GLY A 342 -5.72 -2.16 13.08
C GLY A 342 -6.94 -2.69 13.82
N GLU A 343 -7.56 -1.85 14.64
CA GLU A 343 -8.76 -2.23 15.40
C GLU A 343 -9.97 -2.56 14.52
N ASN A 344 -10.02 -1.98 13.32
CA ASN A 344 -11.11 -2.13 12.37
C ASN A 344 -10.84 -3.21 11.31
N ASP A 345 -9.82 -4.05 11.54
CA ASP A 345 -9.52 -5.20 10.68
C ASP A 345 -10.63 -6.28 10.74
N LEU A 346 -10.51 -7.35 9.95
CA LEU A 346 -11.54 -8.35 9.70
C LEU A 346 -11.97 -9.09 10.96
N ASP A 347 -13.28 -9.28 11.05
CA ASP A 347 -13.93 -10.25 11.93
C ASP A 347 -14.91 -11.07 11.09
N ASN A 348 -14.60 -12.36 10.89
CA ASN A 348 -15.39 -13.26 10.07
C ASN A 348 -15.26 -14.73 10.54
N ASN A 349 -15.83 -15.67 9.79
CA ASN A 349 -15.84 -17.10 10.14
C ASN A 349 -14.44 -17.74 10.32
N ASN A 350 -13.37 -17.12 9.84
CA ASN A 350 -12.00 -17.59 10.05
C ASN A 350 -11.38 -17.07 11.35
N GLY A 351 -11.94 -16.01 11.94
CA GLY A 351 -11.48 -15.40 13.19
C GLY A 351 -11.52 -13.87 13.17
N ASN A 352 -10.96 -13.29 14.23
CA ASN A 352 -10.83 -11.86 14.43
C ASN A 352 -9.34 -11.47 14.34
N TRP A 353 -8.96 -10.77 13.27
CA TRP A 353 -7.58 -10.36 12.99
C TRP A 353 -7.00 -9.43 14.05
N PRO A 354 -7.72 -8.37 14.48
CA PRO A 354 -7.22 -7.48 15.52
C PRO A 354 -6.86 -8.23 16.80
N LEU A 355 -7.69 -9.18 17.23
CA LEU A 355 -7.44 -10.02 18.40
C LEU A 355 -6.30 -11.01 18.16
N ALA A 356 -6.22 -11.63 16.98
CA ALA A 356 -5.17 -12.59 16.64
C ALA A 356 -3.77 -11.94 16.65
N SER A 357 -3.62 -10.74 16.07
CA SER A 357 -2.37 -9.99 16.09
C SER A 357 -1.98 -9.53 17.50
N GLN A 358 -2.96 -9.13 18.33
CA GLN A 358 -2.70 -8.86 19.75
C GLN A 358 -2.25 -10.12 20.51
N GLN A 359 -2.87 -11.27 20.25
CA GLN A 359 -2.45 -12.55 20.84
C GLN A 359 -1.02 -12.93 20.42
N MET A 360 -0.67 -12.75 19.14
CA MET A 360 0.70 -12.91 18.65
C MET A 360 1.67 -11.99 19.39
N ALA A 361 1.38 -10.69 19.48
CA ALA A 361 2.23 -9.74 20.20
C ALA A 361 2.42 -10.12 21.68
N LYS A 362 1.36 -10.57 22.36
CA LYS A 362 1.45 -11.04 23.76
C LYS A 362 2.22 -12.35 23.91
N ALA A 363 2.17 -13.24 22.92
CA ALA A 363 2.97 -14.46 22.91
C ALA A 363 4.46 -14.18 22.67
N LEU A 364 4.78 -13.31 21.71
CA LEU A 364 6.13 -12.84 21.42
C LEU A 364 6.76 -12.15 22.64
N ALA A 365 6.00 -11.28 23.31
CA ALA A 365 6.43 -10.62 24.53
C ALA A 365 6.75 -11.62 25.64
N PHE A 366 5.86 -12.59 25.88
CA PHE A 366 6.05 -13.62 26.90
C PHE A 366 7.31 -14.45 26.66
N ALA A 367 7.56 -14.85 25.41
CA ALA A 367 8.72 -15.65 25.03
C ALA A 367 10.00 -14.81 24.85
N GLY A 368 9.95 -13.48 25.02
CA GLY A 368 11.12 -12.60 24.94
C GLY A 368 11.70 -12.47 23.52
N TYR A 369 10.84 -12.50 22.50
CA TYR A 369 11.23 -12.23 21.12
C TYR A 369 11.60 -10.76 20.92
N ASP A 370 12.43 -10.52 19.91
CA ASP A 370 12.70 -9.18 19.41
C ASP A 370 11.54 -8.74 18.50
N TYR A 371 10.54 -8.05 19.07
CA TYR A 371 9.34 -7.69 18.33
C TYR A 371 8.97 -6.21 18.48
N LYS A 372 8.28 -5.68 17.48
CA LYS A 372 7.55 -4.42 17.54
C LYS A 372 6.14 -4.65 17.02
N PHE A 373 5.14 -4.16 17.74
CA PHE A 373 3.74 -4.21 17.31
C PHE A 373 3.18 -2.79 17.25
N VAL A 374 2.74 -2.37 16.07
CA VAL A 374 2.07 -1.09 15.84
C VAL A 374 0.60 -1.38 15.59
N TYR A 375 -0.26 -0.90 16.49
CA TYR A 375 -1.69 -1.11 16.44
C TYR A 375 -2.38 0.24 16.20
N GLY A 376 -3.13 0.34 15.10
CA GLY A 376 -3.81 1.57 14.71
C GLY A 376 -5.33 1.40 14.59
N HIS A 377 -5.99 2.35 13.93
CA HIS A 377 -7.43 2.32 13.67
C HIS A 377 -7.78 1.82 12.25
N GLY A 378 -6.77 1.37 11.50
CA GLY A 378 -6.91 0.94 10.10
C GLY A 378 -7.74 -0.32 9.90
N PHE A 379 -7.99 -0.64 8.64
CA PHE A 379 -8.76 -1.81 8.19
C PHE A 379 -7.85 -2.90 7.60
N HIS A 380 -8.44 -3.93 6.98
CA HIS A 380 -7.70 -4.94 6.21
C HIS A 380 -7.14 -4.37 4.90
N SER A 381 -6.10 -3.54 5.00
CA SER A 381 -5.47 -2.84 3.90
C SER A 381 -3.95 -2.72 4.10
N ASP A 382 -3.25 -2.26 3.06
CA ASP A 382 -1.83 -1.93 3.13
C ASP A 382 -1.57 -0.45 3.48
N LEU A 383 -2.59 0.37 3.72
CA LEU A 383 -2.44 1.83 3.86
C LEU A 383 -1.63 2.20 5.11
N HIS A 384 -1.97 1.66 6.28
CA HIS A 384 -1.20 1.89 7.50
C HIS A 384 0.22 1.34 7.37
N GLY A 385 0.35 0.09 6.93
CA GLY A 385 1.64 -0.58 6.75
C GLY A 385 2.59 0.22 5.86
N ARG A 386 2.08 0.76 4.74
CA ARG A 386 2.85 1.64 3.84
C ARG A 386 3.25 2.94 4.51
N ALA A 387 2.33 3.61 5.20
CA ALA A 387 2.62 4.86 5.91
C ALA A 387 3.71 4.71 6.99
N ILE A 388 3.93 3.50 7.50
CA ILE A 388 5.01 3.22 8.47
C ILE A 388 6.13 2.35 7.90
N MET A 389 6.15 2.07 6.59
CA MET A 389 7.10 1.15 5.99
C MET A 389 8.56 1.61 6.18
N PRO A 390 8.91 2.90 5.97
CA PRO A 390 10.29 3.35 6.17
C PRO A 390 10.79 3.08 7.59
N ASP A 391 9.98 3.41 8.60
CA ASP A 391 10.34 3.22 10.01
C ASP A 391 10.33 1.75 10.42
N SER A 392 9.45 0.95 9.80
CA SER A 392 9.43 -0.50 9.98
C SER A 392 10.72 -1.12 9.49
N LEU A 393 11.19 -0.72 8.30
CA LEU A 393 12.45 -1.20 7.72
C LEU A 393 13.67 -0.74 8.51
N ARG A 394 13.72 0.53 8.93
CA ARG A 394 14.77 1.03 9.83
C ARG A 394 14.84 0.20 11.11
N TRP A 395 13.70 -0.05 11.74
CA TRP A 395 13.66 -0.87 12.95
C TRP A 395 14.08 -2.32 12.67
N LEU A 396 13.66 -2.89 11.55
CA LEU A 396 13.98 -4.26 11.19
C LEU A 396 15.48 -4.45 10.89
N TRP A 397 16.12 -3.45 10.30
CA TRP A 397 17.55 -3.44 9.93
C TRP A 397 18.44 -2.64 10.88
N ARG A 398 17.96 -2.29 12.09
CA ARG A 398 18.66 -1.38 13.02
C ARG A 398 20.02 -1.86 13.55
N ASP A 399 20.36 -3.12 13.33
CA ASP A 399 21.67 -3.71 13.62
C ASP A 399 22.69 -3.48 12.50
N TYR A 400 22.23 -3.03 11.32
CA TYR A 400 23.12 -2.61 10.25
C TYR A 400 23.86 -1.33 10.65
N LYS A 401 25.17 -1.37 10.47
CA LYS A 401 26.07 -0.23 10.68
C LYS A 401 26.80 0.01 9.35
N PRO A 402 26.57 1.15 8.68
CA PRO A 402 27.28 1.48 7.45
C PRO A 402 28.80 1.50 7.68
N GLY A 403 29.55 0.79 6.83
CA GLY A 403 31.02 0.87 6.81
C GLY A 403 31.77 0.03 7.86
N LEU A 404 31.13 -0.98 8.45
CA LEU A 404 31.81 -2.06 9.18
C LEU A 404 31.95 -3.32 8.32
#